data_AF-A0A962R0T0-F1
#
_entry.id   AF-A0A962R0T0-F1
#
_cell.length_a   1.000
_cell.length_b   1.000
_cell.length_c   1.000
_cell.angle_alpha   90.00
_cell.angle_beta   90.00
_cell.angle_gamma   90.00
#
_symmetry.space_group_name_H-M   'P 1'
#
loop_
_entity.id
_entity.type
_entity.pdbx_description
1 polymer ?
#
loop_
_entity_poly.entity_id
_entity_poly.type
_entity_poly.pdbx_seq_one_letter_code
_entity_poly.pdbx_strand_id
1 'polypeptide(L)'
;VWTTDKDGIILNLLAAEICAKTGKDPSQLYQQLEDRFGKSYYTRVDAPASNEQKLAIKSLDAEAVTLATLAGEPVDSVMTTAPGNNEAIGGVKVTARNSWFALRPSGTEAIYKIYAESFISEEHLQQVLREVQLFVTQTLG
;
A
#
# COMPACT_ATOMS: atom_id res chain seq x y z
N VAL A 1 4.57 20.78 -24.81
CA VAL A 1 4.26 19.44 -25.35
C VAL A 1 3.92 18.56 -24.16
N TRP A 2 2.84 17.78 -24.23
CA TRP A 2 2.47 16.77 -23.23
C TRP A 2 3.24 15.46 -23.49
N THR A 3 3.48 14.64 -22.47
CA THR A 3 4.24 13.38 -22.57
C THR A 3 3.48 12.19 -21.99
N THR A 4 3.81 10.99 -22.47
CA THR A 4 3.34 9.70 -21.93
C THR A 4 4.27 9.13 -20.86
N ASP A 5 5.42 9.74 -20.61
CA ASP A 5 6.25 9.47 -19.43
C ASP A 5 5.82 10.38 -18.26
N LYS A 6 6.36 10.15 -17.06
CA LYS A 6 6.15 11.05 -15.92
C LYS A 6 6.83 12.38 -16.17
N ASP A 7 6.11 13.48 -15.94
CA ASP A 7 6.63 14.83 -16.11
C ASP A 7 6.44 15.65 -14.84
N GLY A 8 7.55 15.93 -14.16
CA GLY A 8 7.55 16.73 -12.94
C GLY A 8 7.34 18.22 -13.20
N ILE A 9 7.63 18.73 -14.39
CA ILE A 9 7.45 20.15 -14.74
C ILE A 9 5.96 20.47 -14.77
N ILE A 10 5.17 19.66 -15.47
CA ILE A 10 3.71 19.88 -15.53
C ILE A 10 3.02 19.67 -14.18
N LEU A 11 3.50 18.75 -13.33
CA LEU A 11 2.94 18.58 -11.98
C LEU A 11 3.23 19.78 -11.07
N ASN A 12 4.41 20.40 -11.20
CA ASN A 12 4.72 21.66 -10.50
C ASN A 12 3.86 22.81 -11.00
N LEU A 13 3.67 22.93 -12.32
CA LEU A 13 2.79 23.94 -12.91
C LEU A 13 1.32 23.72 -12.53
N LEU A 14 0.88 22.47 -12.43
CA LEU A 14 -0.45 22.13 -11.93
C LEU A 14 -0.64 22.56 -10.47
N ALA A 15 0.36 22.38 -9.60
CA ALA A 15 0.29 22.90 -8.24
C ALA A 15 0.16 24.43 -8.22
N ALA A 16 0.88 25.15 -9.08
CA ALA A 16 0.73 26.59 -9.23
C ALA A 16 -0.66 26.99 -9.77
N GLU A 17 -1.21 26.24 -10.72
CA GLU A 17 -2.55 26.44 -11.24
C GLU A 17 -3.62 26.24 -10.15
N ILE A 18 -3.49 25.18 -9.35
CA ILE A 18 -4.36 24.91 -8.19
C ILE A 18 -4.37 26.12 -7.24
N CYS A 19 -3.19 26.63 -6.88
CA CYS A 19 -3.06 27.84 -6.06
C CYS A 19 -3.79 29.03 -6.69
N ALA A 20 -3.52 29.30 -7.98
CA ALA A 20 -4.07 30.43 -8.70
C ALA A 20 -5.61 30.36 -8.85
N LYS A 21 -6.15 29.16 -9.07
CA LYS A 21 -7.59 28.94 -9.31
C LYS A 21 -8.42 28.87 -8.04
N THR A 22 -7.85 28.32 -6.97
CA THR A 22 -8.60 28.03 -5.74
C THR A 22 -8.28 28.99 -4.60
N GLY A 23 -7.17 29.74 -4.70
CA GLY A 23 -6.63 30.54 -3.61
C GLY A 23 -6.06 29.71 -2.46
N LYS A 24 -5.90 28.39 -2.65
CA LYS A 24 -5.42 27.45 -1.64
C LYS A 24 -4.23 26.66 -2.19
N ASP A 25 -3.24 26.41 -1.34
CA ASP A 25 -2.16 25.49 -1.71
C ASP A 25 -2.66 24.03 -1.69
N PRO A 26 -1.96 23.10 -2.40
CA PRO A 26 -2.37 21.69 -2.43
C PRO A 26 -2.45 21.01 -1.06
N SER A 27 -1.67 21.45 -0.06
CA SER A 27 -1.71 20.86 1.29
C SER A 27 -2.99 21.23 2.04
N GLN A 28 -3.50 22.44 1.86
CA GLN A 28 -4.79 22.88 2.39
C GLN A 28 -5.96 22.14 1.75
N LEU A 29 -5.85 21.81 0.46
CA LEU A 29 -6.84 20.97 -0.22
C LEU A 29 -6.76 19.52 0.25
N TYR A 30 -5.56 18.99 0.51
CA TYR A 30 -5.39 17.66 1.08
C TYR A 30 -6.01 17.56 2.48
N GLN A 31 -5.83 18.57 3.34
CA GLN A 31 -6.50 18.63 4.65
C GLN A 31 -8.04 18.55 4.52
N GLN A 32 -8.63 19.20 3.52
CA GLN A 32 -10.08 19.08 3.26
C GLN A 32 -10.49 17.68 2.79
N LEU A 33 -9.59 16.93 2.13
CA LEU A 33 -9.83 15.52 1.81
C LEU A 33 -9.78 14.67 3.08
N GLU A 34 -8.82 14.92 3.98
CA GLU A 34 -8.76 14.24 5.28
C GLU A 34 -10.01 14.53 6.12
N ASP A 35 -10.49 15.77 6.16
CA ASP A 35 -11.72 16.15 6.86
C ASP A 35 -12.96 15.41 6.31
N ARG A 36 -12.99 15.15 5.00
CA ARG A 36 -14.14 14.52 4.33
C ARG A 36 -14.10 13.00 4.36
N PHE A 37 -12.92 12.41 4.23
CA PHE A 37 -12.75 10.98 3.96
C PHE A 37 -11.98 10.24 5.06
N GLY A 38 -11.48 10.96 6.06
CA GLY A 38 -10.60 10.42 7.09
C GLY A 38 -9.13 10.62 6.76
N LYS A 39 -8.32 10.77 7.81
CA LYS A 39 -6.87 10.91 7.71
C LYS A 39 -6.22 9.58 7.36
N SER A 40 -5.29 9.60 6.40
CA SER A 40 -4.46 8.44 6.07
C SER A 40 -3.19 8.41 6.93
N TYR A 41 -2.92 7.25 7.50
CA TYR A 41 -1.68 6.88 8.16
C TYR A 41 -1.00 5.83 7.29
N TYR A 42 0.12 6.19 6.66
CA TYR A 42 0.79 5.35 5.69
C TYR A 42 2.25 5.10 6.09
N THR A 43 2.73 3.86 5.89
CA THR A 43 4.16 3.57 5.99
C THR A 43 4.62 2.49 5.02
N ARG A 44 5.94 2.45 4.83
CA ARG A 44 6.64 1.37 4.15
C ARG A 44 7.72 0.80 5.07
N VAL A 45 7.70 -0.51 5.26
CA VAL A 45 8.74 -1.24 6.01
C VAL A 45 9.46 -2.18 5.05
N ASP A 46 10.79 -2.14 5.12
CA ASP A 46 11.68 -3.02 4.38
C ASP A 46 12.26 -4.05 5.37
N ALA A 47 12.21 -5.35 5.04
CA ALA A 47 12.66 -6.42 5.93
C ALA A 47 13.55 -7.43 5.19
N PRO A 48 14.61 -7.98 5.83
CA PRO A 48 15.47 -8.98 5.23
C PRO A 48 14.70 -10.20 4.72
N ALA A 49 15.14 -10.76 3.59
CA ALA A 49 14.50 -11.90 2.96
C ALA A 49 15.54 -12.84 2.34
N SER A 50 15.43 -14.14 2.61
CA SER A 50 16.16 -15.14 1.84
C SER A 50 15.65 -15.24 0.40
N ASN A 51 16.38 -15.92 -0.47
CA ASN A 51 15.92 -16.15 -1.84
C ASN A 51 14.64 -17.00 -1.88
N GLU A 52 14.56 -18.00 -1.01
CA GLU A 52 13.38 -18.86 -0.85
C GLU A 52 12.16 -18.03 -0.43
N GLN A 53 12.31 -17.15 0.56
CA GLN A 53 11.25 -16.25 1.00
C GLN A 53 10.79 -15.31 -0.11
N LYS A 54 11.73 -14.75 -0.88
CA LYS A 54 11.39 -13.87 -2.01
C LYS A 54 10.59 -14.60 -3.10
N LEU A 55 10.98 -15.84 -3.41
CA LEU A 55 10.26 -16.68 -4.38
C LEU A 55 8.87 -17.02 -3.88
N ALA A 56 8.75 -17.43 -2.61
CA ALA A 56 7.48 -17.76 -1.99
C ALA A 56 6.51 -16.56 -1.97
N ILE A 57 6.99 -15.35 -1.62
CA ILE A 57 6.17 -14.12 -1.71
C ILE A 57 5.73 -13.87 -3.16
N LYS A 58 6.64 -14.00 -4.12
CA LYS A 58 6.36 -13.75 -5.53
C LYS A 58 5.29 -14.71 -6.08
N SER A 59 5.24 -15.94 -5.56
CA SER A 59 4.32 -17.00 -5.97
C SER A 59 3.14 -17.18 -5.03
N LEU A 60 2.87 -16.24 -4.12
CA LEU A 60 1.69 -16.31 -3.25
C LEU A 60 0.43 -16.41 -4.11
N ASP A 61 -0.42 -17.35 -3.75
CA ASP A 61 -1.77 -17.49 -4.27
C ASP A 61 -2.76 -16.81 -3.32
N ALA A 62 -3.76 -16.13 -3.86
CA ALA A 62 -4.76 -15.44 -3.07
C ALA A 62 -5.55 -16.43 -2.19
N GLU A 63 -5.82 -17.63 -2.69
CA GLU A 63 -6.54 -18.68 -1.96
C GLU A 63 -5.72 -19.24 -0.77
N ALA A 64 -4.39 -19.15 -0.82
CA ALA A 64 -3.52 -19.60 0.26
C ALA A 64 -3.47 -18.62 1.45
N VAL A 65 -3.97 -17.39 1.27
CA VAL A 65 -3.98 -16.35 2.31
C VAL A 65 -5.27 -16.49 3.12
N THR A 66 -5.18 -17.19 4.25
CA THR A 66 -6.31 -17.52 5.13
C THR A 66 -6.63 -16.43 6.17
N LEU A 67 -6.13 -15.21 5.96
CA LEU A 67 -6.32 -14.09 6.88
C LEU A 67 -7.79 -13.65 6.88
N ALA A 68 -8.53 -13.98 7.94
CA ALA A 68 -9.95 -13.63 8.06
C ALA A 68 -10.19 -12.17 8.50
N THR A 69 -9.24 -11.60 9.24
CA THR A 69 -9.32 -10.23 9.76
C THR A 69 -7.98 -9.51 9.61
N LEU A 70 -8.01 -8.20 9.41
CA LEU A 70 -6.86 -7.31 9.44
C LEU A 70 -7.13 -6.19 10.45
N ALA A 71 -6.30 -6.11 11.48
CA ALA A 71 -6.40 -5.12 12.56
C ALA A 71 -7.78 -5.08 13.24
N GLY A 72 -8.42 -6.25 13.37
CA GLY A 72 -9.75 -6.39 13.98
C GLY A 72 -10.93 -6.17 13.04
N GLU A 73 -10.69 -5.83 11.76
CA GLU A 73 -11.73 -5.72 10.74
C GLU A 73 -11.75 -6.95 9.82
N PRO A 74 -12.92 -7.41 9.33
CA PRO A 74 -12.97 -8.47 8.32
C PRO A 74 -12.15 -8.12 7.08
N VAL A 75 -11.45 -9.11 6.53
CA VAL A 75 -10.78 -8.96 5.23
C VAL A 75 -11.83 -8.89 4.13
N ASP A 76 -11.79 -7.82 3.34
CA ASP A 76 -12.69 -7.59 2.20
C ASP A 76 -12.15 -8.25 0.92
N SER A 77 -10.84 -8.21 0.70
CA SER A 77 -10.23 -8.79 -0.49
C SER A 77 -8.78 -9.21 -0.27
N VAL A 78 -8.39 -10.28 -0.97
CA VAL A 78 -7.02 -10.73 -1.14
C VAL A 78 -6.73 -10.75 -2.65
N MET A 79 -5.64 -10.12 -3.07
CA MET A 79 -5.33 -9.90 -4.48
C MET A 79 -3.87 -10.21 -4.78
N THR A 80 -3.64 -11.01 -5.82
CA THR A 80 -2.30 -11.27 -6.40
C THR A 80 -2.18 -10.74 -7.83
N THR A 81 -3.28 -10.22 -8.39
CA THR A 81 -3.35 -9.48 -9.66
C THR A 81 -3.95 -8.09 -9.42
N ALA A 82 -3.61 -7.14 -10.28
CA ALA A 82 -4.16 -5.79 -10.22
C ALA A 82 -5.56 -5.73 -10.87
N PRO A 83 -6.58 -5.16 -10.23
CA PRO A 83 -7.95 -5.17 -10.75
C PRO A 83 -8.15 -4.34 -12.02
N GLY A 84 -7.26 -3.37 -12.28
CA GLY A 84 -7.39 -2.49 -13.44
C GLY A 84 -6.98 -3.11 -14.78
N ASN A 85 -6.12 -4.14 -14.75
CA ASN A 85 -5.58 -4.77 -15.97
C ASN A 85 -5.33 -6.28 -15.84
N ASN A 86 -5.66 -6.90 -14.70
CA ASN A 86 -5.48 -8.32 -14.39
C ASN A 86 -4.02 -8.83 -14.42
N GLU A 87 -3.03 -7.94 -14.44
CA GLU A 87 -1.62 -8.32 -14.42
C GLU A 87 -1.17 -8.73 -13.01
N ALA A 88 -0.27 -9.71 -12.92
CA ALA A 88 0.27 -10.16 -11.65
C ALA A 88 1.07 -9.05 -10.94
N ILE A 89 0.79 -8.81 -9.65
CA ILE A 89 1.50 -7.78 -8.87
C ILE A 89 2.86 -8.27 -8.34
N GLY A 90 3.10 -9.58 -8.40
CA GLY A 90 4.32 -10.22 -7.88
C GLY A 90 4.41 -10.11 -6.36
N GLY A 91 3.36 -10.57 -5.68
CA GLY A 91 3.14 -10.42 -4.25
C GLY A 91 1.65 -10.53 -3.93
N VAL A 92 1.26 -10.04 -2.75
CA VAL A 92 -0.15 -9.99 -2.33
C VAL A 92 -0.53 -8.60 -1.84
N LYS A 93 -1.77 -8.19 -2.09
CA LYS A 93 -2.45 -7.07 -1.43
C LYS A 93 -3.66 -7.59 -0.70
N VAL A 94 -3.83 -7.20 0.56
CA VAL A 94 -5.02 -7.51 1.36
C VAL A 94 -5.66 -6.21 1.81
N THR A 95 -6.98 -6.13 1.72
CA THR A 95 -7.75 -4.95 2.12
C THR A 95 -8.79 -5.32 3.18
N ALA A 96 -9.03 -4.39 4.08
CA ALA A 96 -10.18 -4.34 4.96
C ALA A 96 -10.79 -2.93 4.88
N ARG A 97 -11.89 -2.71 5.62
CA ARG A 97 -12.67 -1.47 5.52
C ARG A 97 -11.85 -0.19 5.72
N ASN A 98 -10.99 -0.13 6.74
CA ASN A 98 -10.21 1.05 7.09
C ASN A 98 -8.70 0.83 7.01
N SER A 99 -8.24 -0.26 6.40
CA SER A 99 -6.81 -0.53 6.26
C SER A 99 -6.49 -1.46 5.10
N TRP A 100 -5.25 -1.42 4.64
CA TRP A 100 -4.74 -2.40 3.71
C TRP A 100 -3.23 -2.58 3.89
N PHE A 101 -2.72 -3.71 3.42
CA PHE A 101 -1.30 -3.89 3.21
C PHE A 101 -1.00 -4.52 1.85
N ALA A 102 0.21 -4.30 1.34
CA ALA A 102 0.76 -4.99 0.19
C ALA A 102 2.17 -5.48 0.51
N LEU A 103 2.44 -6.74 0.17
CA LEU A 103 3.71 -7.43 0.40
C LEU A 103 4.32 -7.82 -0.94
N ARG A 104 5.55 -7.37 -1.21
CA ARG A 104 6.28 -7.65 -2.45
C ARG A 104 7.77 -7.89 -2.20
N PRO A 105 8.43 -8.81 -2.93
CA PRO A 105 9.87 -8.97 -2.83
C PRO A 105 10.59 -7.82 -3.56
N SER A 106 11.77 -7.42 -3.07
CA SER A 106 12.62 -6.47 -3.80
C SER A 106 13.22 -7.13 -5.04
N GLY A 107 13.23 -6.41 -6.16
CA GLY A 107 13.83 -6.88 -7.40
C GLY A 107 15.37 -6.93 -7.37
N THR A 108 15.98 -6.09 -6.53
CA THR A 108 17.44 -5.85 -6.52
C THR A 108 18.12 -6.27 -5.22
N GLU A 109 17.41 -6.22 -4.09
CA GLU A 109 17.99 -6.41 -2.76
C GLU A 109 17.46 -7.68 -2.10
N ALA A 110 18.18 -8.20 -1.10
CA ALA A 110 17.78 -9.35 -0.29
C ALA A 110 16.75 -8.95 0.80
N ILE A 111 15.68 -8.29 0.36
CA ILE A 111 14.59 -7.79 1.23
C ILE A 111 13.23 -8.05 0.57
N TYR A 112 12.18 -8.05 1.39
CA TYR A 112 10.82 -7.79 0.94
C TYR A 112 10.33 -6.45 1.52
N LYS A 113 9.27 -5.91 0.91
CA LYS A 113 8.68 -4.61 1.26
C LYS A 113 7.23 -4.81 1.66
N ILE A 114 6.86 -4.23 2.78
CA ILE A 114 5.48 -4.08 3.24
C ILE A 114 5.10 -2.62 3.03
N TYR A 115 4.02 -2.40 2.30
CA TYR A 115 3.32 -1.13 2.22
C TYR A 115 2.05 -1.28 3.04
N ALA A 116 1.75 -0.34 3.93
CA ALA A 116 0.55 -0.42 4.75
C ALA A 116 -0.07 0.97 4.93
N GLU A 117 -1.39 0.99 5.00
CA GLU A 117 -2.17 2.21 5.25
C GLU A 117 -3.31 1.91 6.23
N SER A 118 -3.64 2.89 7.06
CA SER A 118 -4.83 2.89 7.89
C SER A 118 -5.52 4.25 7.87
N PHE A 119 -6.85 4.25 7.96
CA PHE A 119 -7.68 5.45 8.11
C PHE A 119 -8.17 5.69 9.54
N ILE A 120 -7.65 4.95 10.53
CA ILE A 120 -8.10 5.03 11.93
C ILE A 120 -7.09 5.81 12.79
N SER A 121 -5.88 5.28 12.95
CA SER A 121 -4.82 5.93 13.72
C SER A 121 -3.45 5.33 13.39
N GLU A 122 -2.39 5.96 13.90
CA GLU A 122 -1.04 5.41 13.82
C GLU A 122 -0.95 4.07 14.58
N GLU A 123 -1.58 3.94 15.75
CA GLU A 123 -1.60 2.70 16.53
C GLU A 123 -2.29 1.56 15.77
N HIS A 124 -3.36 1.88 15.04
CA HIS A 124 -4.03 0.91 14.17
C HIS A 124 -3.13 0.51 12.98
N LEU A 125 -2.41 1.46 12.36
CA LEU A 125 -1.39 1.14 11.35
C LEU A 125 -0.30 0.21 11.92
N GLN A 126 0.17 0.46 13.15
CA GLN A 126 1.15 -0.41 13.80
C GLN A 126 0.57 -1.81 14.07
N GLN A 127 -0.73 -1.94 14.33
CA GLN A 127 -1.40 -3.23 14.43
C GLN A 127 -1.40 -3.98 13.10
N VAL A 128 -1.77 -3.30 12.00
CA VAL A 128 -1.68 -3.85 10.64
C VAL A 128 -0.29 -4.41 10.38
N LEU A 129 0.77 -3.65 10.67
CA LEU A 129 2.15 -4.09 10.46
C LEU A 129 2.53 -5.33 11.28
N ARG A 130 2.11 -5.40 12.55
CA ARG A 130 2.36 -6.57 13.40
C ARG A 130 1.68 -7.82 12.83
N GLU A 131 0.44 -7.71 12.39
CA GLU A 131 -0.31 -8.84 11.81
C GLU A 131 0.31 -9.31 10.49
N VAL A 132 0.78 -8.39 9.64
CA VAL A 132 1.50 -8.73 8.41
C VAL A 132 2.82 -9.45 8.70
N GLN A 133 3.59 -8.97 9.68
CA GLN A 133 4.83 -9.62 10.08
C GLN A 133 4.59 -11.03 10.61
N LEU A 134 3.57 -11.22 11.45
CA LEU A 134 3.16 -12.53 11.93
C LEU A 134 2.73 -13.45 10.77
N PHE A 135 1.93 -12.95 9.84
CA PHE A 135 1.53 -13.68 8.64
C PHE A 135 2.75 -14.13 7.81
N VAL A 136 3.71 -13.24 7.59
CA VAL A 136 4.96 -13.57 6.89
C VAL A 136 5.74 -14.65 7.63
N THR A 137 5.93 -14.52 8.95
CA THR A 137 6.64 -15.53 9.74
C THR A 137 5.94 -16.89 9.73
N GLN A 138 4.61 -16.93 9.72
CA GLN A 138 3.85 -18.19 9.70
C GLN A 138 3.80 -18.86 8.32
N THR A 139 3.78 -18.05 7.25
CA THR A 139 3.60 -18.55 5.87
C THR A 139 4.94 -18.82 5.19
N LEU A 140 6.01 -18.12 5.58
CA LEU A 140 7.30 -18.06 4.89
C LEU A 140 8.49 -18.32 5.82
N GLY A 141 8.23 -18.64 7.10
CA GLY A 141 9.23 -19.02 8.09
C GLY A 141 9.50 -20.52 8.17
#